data_AF-A0A2V8RXW0-F1
#
_entry.id   AF-A0A2V8RXW0-F1
#
_cell.length_a   1.000
_cell.length_b   1.000
_cell.length_c   1.000
_cell.angle_alpha   90.00
_cell.angle_beta   90.00
_cell.angle_gamma   90.00
#
_symmetry.space_group_name_H-M   'P 1'
#
loop_
_entity.id
_entity.type
_entity.pdbx_description
1 polymer ?
#
loop_
_entity_poly.entity_id
_entity_poly.type
_entity_poly.pdbx_seq_one_letter_code
_entity_poly.pdbx_strand_id
1 'polypeptide(L)'
;MRSRFLIGWCIAAIAVFPNCSNLRAQKLSKDALSLTGTLVRVAAIKDQDKVVFKVQVSFQFRNNSDTPLLIFKPEGTRVESFVQKKVDFLETKSTLSSEQVVASSLLPWVNPYIGSDGFERFIGYLEKLNPSNSQFLVKIDPYGYYEFHDFFTIDKGYKLPEGFSKLPSKEWEDVPGIPIAEQSAFRVEYSLTVKNKTSNSELLKDLQRKWRSHGYLVLDDSGDFRVRSEPIVNK
;
A
#
# COMPACT_ATOMS: atom_id res chain seq x y z
N MET A 1 68.19 35.42 13.42
CA MET A 1 66.94 35.99 13.96
C MET A 1 65.78 35.55 13.07
N ARG A 2 64.73 35.02 13.69
CA ARG A 2 63.52 34.49 13.05
C ARG A 2 62.59 35.64 12.63
N SER A 3 61.94 35.52 11.47
CA SER A 3 60.53 35.88 11.35
C SER A 3 59.93 35.22 10.10
N ARG A 4 59.01 34.29 10.34
CA ARG A 4 58.09 33.72 9.35
C ARG A 4 56.85 34.61 9.36
N PHE A 5 56.36 35.01 8.18
CA PHE A 5 54.95 35.36 8.03
C PHE A 5 54.42 34.65 6.77
N LEU A 6 53.69 33.57 7.02
CA LEU A 6 52.67 33.06 6.11
C LEU A 6 51.53 34.07 6.11
N ILE A 7 51.16 34.57 4.92
CA ILE A 7 49.85 35.20 4.71
C ILE A 7 49.08 34.27 3.80
N GLY A 8 48.23 33.46 4.43
CA GLY A 8 47.17 32.75 3.75
C GLY A 8 46.13 33.74 3.23
N TRP A 9 45.81 33.63 1.96
CA TRP A 9 44.61 34.25 1.39
C TRP A 9 43.57 33.16 1.26
N CYS A 10 42.60 33.20 2.17
CA CYS A 10 41.37 32.43 2.08
C CYS A 10 40.65 32.83 0.79
N ILE A 11 40.64 31.94 -0.20
CA ILE A 11 39.68 32.01 -1.30
C ILE A 11 38.33 31.67 -0.66
N ALA A 12 37.53 32.69 -0.37
CA ALA A 12 36.13 32.53 -0.02
C ALA A 12 35.43 31.94 -1.25
N ALA A 13 35.27 30.62 -1.27
CA ALA A 13 34.35 29.96 -2.18
C ALA A 13 32.95 30.45 -1.83
N ILE A 14 32.45 31.41 -2.60
CA ILE A 14 31.03 31.74 -2.64
C ILE A 14 30.35 30.46 -3.13
N ALA A 15 29.82 29.69 -2.19
CA ALA A 15 28.87 28.64 -2.49
C ALA A 15 27.69 29.32 -3.16
N VAL A 16 27.62 29.22 -4.49
CA VAL A 16 26.41 29.50 -5.24
C VAL A 16 25.42 28.45 -4.78
N PHE A 17 24.62 28.78 -3.77
CA PHE A 17 23.40 28.05 -3.49
C PHE A 17 22.54 28.20 -4.74
N PRO A 18 22.28 27.14 -5.53
CA PRO A 18 21.28 27.25 -6.55
C PRO A 18 19.97 27.54 -5.83
N ASN A 19 19.42 28.72 -6.10
CA ASN A 19 18.06 29.12 -5.75
C ASN A 19 17.13 27.95 -6.03
N CYS A 20 16.75 27.21 -4.99
CA CYS A 20 15.82 26.09 -5.06
C CYS A 20 14.38 26.65 -4.95
N SER A 21 14.04 27.60 -5.81
CA SER A 21 12.74 28.28 -5.81
C SER A 21 11.80 27.79 -6.91
N ASN A 22 12.03 26.59 -7.45
CA ASN A 22 11.05 25.86 -8.27
C ASN A 22 11.04 24.38 -7.88
N LEU A 23 10.71 24.12 -6.60
CA LEU A 23 10.47 22.78 -6.08
C LEU A 23 9.15 22.24 -6.66
N ARG A 24 9.22 21.65 -7.86
CA ARG A 24 8.13 20.86 -8.43
C ARG A 24 7.73 19.76 -7.44
N ALA A 25 6.41 19.54 -7.30
CA ALA A 25 5.85 18.41 -6.56
C ALA A 25 6.54 17.10 -6.97
N GLN A 26 6.67 16.15 -6.05
CA GLN A 26 7.23 14.83 -6.38
C GLN A 26 6.38 14.21 -7.48
N LYS A 27 6.97 13.93 -8.65
CA LYS A 27 6.27 13.32 -9.76
C LYS A 27 6.82 11.92 -9.97
N LEU A 28 6.03 10.92 -9.60
CA LEU A 28 6.35 9.52 -9.84
C LEU A 28 6.05 9.19 -11.29
N SER A 29 6.88 8.33 -11.90
CA SER A 29 6.48 7.67 -13.15
C SER A 29 5.26 6.80 -12.88
N LYS A 30 4.37 6.67 -13.86
CA LYS A 30 3.13 5.89 -13.77
C LYS A 30 3.36 4.46 -13.26
N ASP A 31 4.53 3.89 -13.57
CA ASP A 31 4.90 2.51 -13.24
C ASP A 31 6.02 2.43 -12.20
N ALA A 32 6.28 3.50 -11.43
CA ALA A 32 7.35 3.54 -10.43
C ALA A 32 7.20 2.46 -9.35
N LEU A 33 5.95 2.12 -9.00
CA LEU A 33 5.62 1.10 -8.01
C LEU A 33 4.65 0.10 -8.65
N SER A 34 5.01 -1.18 -8.62
CA SER A 34 4.10 -2.27 -8.97
C SER A 34 3.78 -3.10 -7.73
N LEU A 35 2.58 -3.69 -7.72
CA LEU A 35 2.13 -4.62 -6.68
C LEU A 35 1.77 -5.94 -7.36
N THR A 36 2.44 -7.02 -6.96
CA THR A 36 2.14 -8.38 -7.42
C THR A 36 1.71 -9.22 -6.25
N GLY A 37 0.83 -10.19 -6.48
CA GLY A 37 0.33 -11.08 -5.43
C GLY A 37 0.30 -12.53 -5.90
N THR A 38 0.52 -13.45 -4.96
CA THR A 38 0.34 -14.89 -5.15
C THR A 38 -0.64 -15.40 -4.12
N LEU A 39 -1.73 -16.02 -4.59
CA LEU A 39 -2.68 -16.71 -3.71
C LEU A 39 -1.96 -17.86 -2.99
N VAL A 40 -1.97 -17.85 -1.67
CA VAL A 40 -1.32 -18.86 -0.83
C VAL A 40 -2.32 -19.94 -0.42
N ARG A 41 -3.48 -19.53 0.11
CA ARG A 41 -4.54 -20.44 0.54
C ARG A 41 -5.89 -19.75 0.67
N VAL A 42 -6.94 -20.55 0.56
CA VAL A 42 -8.33 -20.14 0.80
C VAL A 42 -8.97 -21.14 1.75
N ALA A 43 -9.62 -20.64 2.79
CA ALA A 43 -10.37 -21.46 3.74
C ALA A 43 -11.80 -20.93 3.85
N ALA A 44 -12.77 -21.84 3.88
CA ALA A 44 -14.13 -21.49 4.23
C ALA A 44 -14.27 -21.43 5.75
N ILE A 45 -14.89 -20.36 6.25
CA ILE A 45 -15.20 -20.17 7.66
C ILE A 45 -16.69 -19.83 7.80
N LYS A 46 -17.27 -20.22 8.94
CA LYS A 46 -18.62 -19.80 9.30
C LYS A 46 -18.52 -18.49 10.09
N ASP A 47 -19.09 -17.43 9.54
CA ASP A 47 -19.26 -16.14 10.23
C ASP A 47 -20.75 -15.94 10.50
N GLN A 48 -21.13 -16.04 11.77
CA GLN A 48 -22.53 -16.10 12.21
C GLN A 48 -23.29 -17.21 11.47
N ASP A 49 -24.26 -16.87 10.61
CA ASP A 49 -25.04 -17.82 9.81
C ASP A 49 -24.65 -17.85 8.34
N LYS A 50 -23.53 -17.20 7.97
CA LYS A 50 -23.04 -17.10 6.59
C LYS A 50 -21.70 -17.83 6.43
N VAL A 51 -21.50 -18.44 5.26
CA VAL A 51 -20.19 -18.91 4.84
C VAL A 51 -19.42 -17.75 4.21
N VAL A 52 -18.23 -17.50 4.70
CA VAL A 52 -17.28 -16.54 4.13
C VAL A 52 -15.94 -17.24 3.91
N PHE A 53 -15.09 -16.66 3.07
CA PHE A 53 -13.82 -17.24 2.68
C PHE A 53 -12.69 -16.36 3.17
N LYS A 54 -11.80 -16.95 3.95
CA LYS A 54 -10.56 -16.32 4.39
C LYS A 54 -9.49 -16.61 3.35
N VAL A 55 -8.95 -15.56 2.75
CA VAL A 55 -7.96 -15.62 1.69
C VAL A 55 -6.64 -15.14 2.25
N GLN A 56 -5.57 -15.91 2.03
CA GLN A 56 -4.20 -15.48 2.28
C GLN A 56 -3.50 -15.24 0.95
N VAL A 57 -2.89 -14.07 0.83
CA VAL A 57 -2.08 -13.68 -0.32
C VAL A 57 -0.70 -13.24 0.15
N SER A 58 0.33 -13.70 -0.54
CA SER A 58 1.68 -13.17 -0.41
C SER A 58 1.85 -12.08 -1.46
N PHE A 59 2.19 -10.87 -1.03
CA PHE A 59 2.33 -9.71 -1.88
C PHE A 59 3.77 -9.22 -1.93
N GLN A 60 4.09 -8.56 -3.03
CA GLN A 60 5.35 -7.87 -3.21
C GLN A 60 5.09 -6.49 -3.84
N PHE A 61 5.51 -5.44 -3.14
CA PHE A 61 5.69 -4.13 -3.76
C PHE A 61 7.07 -4.07 -4.37
N ARG A 62 7.16 -3.72 -5.66
CA ARG A 62 8.43 -3.57 -6.37
C ARG A 62 8.61 -2.12 -6.81
N ASN A 63 9.77 -1.56 -6.48
CA ASN A 63 10.17 -0.25 -6.97
C ASN A 63 10.85 -0.43 -8.33
N ASN A 64 10.25 0.09 -9.40
CA ASN A 64 10.80 0.03 -10.75
C ASN A 64 11.55 1.31 -11.15
N SER A 65 11.70 2.25 -10.22
CA SER A 65 12.39 3.52 -10.45
C SER A 65 13.83 3.50 -9.93
N ASP A 66 14.59 4.53 -10.33
CA ASP A 66 15.95 4.80 -9.88
C ASP A 66 16.02 5.54 -8.53
N THR A 67 14.86 5.84 -7.94
CA THR A 67 14.73 6.64 -6.73
C THR A 67 14.09 5.80 -5.62
N PRO A 68 14.56 5.87 -4.36
CA PRO A 68 13.90 5.16 -3.27
C PRO A 68 12.45 5.61 -3.10
N LEU A 69 11.54 4.67 -2.85
CA LEU A 69 10.13 4.94 -2.62
C LEU A 69 9.77 4.75 -1.14
N LEU A 70 8.92 5.62 -0.62
CA LEU A 70 8.30 5.49 0.69
C LEU A 70 6.84 5.12 0.47
N ILE A 71 6.42 3.97 0.99
CA ILE A 71 5.03 3.49 0.90
C ILE A 71 4.49 3.23 2.31
N PHE A 72 3.17 3.36 2.46
CA PHE A 72 2.49 2.95 3.69
C PHE A 72 2.45 1.43 3.79
N LYS A 73 2.80 0.89 4.95
CA LYS A 73 2.73 -0.54 5.20
C LYS A 73 1.26 -0.97 5.22
N PRO A 74 0.86 -1.95 4.39
CA PRO A 74 -0.50 -2.46 4.34
C PRO A 74 -0.80 -3.49 5.43
N GLU A 75 0.24 -3.98 6.14
CA GLU A 75 0.13 -4.99 7.21
C GLU A 75 0.75 -4.53 8.55
N GLY A 76 0.42 -5.22 9.64
CA GLY A 76 1.15 -5.30 10.90
C GLY A 76 1.18 -4.04 11.76
N THR A 77 0.32 -3.05 11.50
CA THR A 77 0.39 -1.75 12.20
C THR A 77 -0.98 -1.15 12.44
N ARG A 78 -1.08 -0.23 13.42
CA ARG A 78 -2.27 0.63 13.60
C ARG A 78 -2.64 1.48 12.36
N VAL A 79 -1.81 1.47 11.30
CA VAL A 79 -2.10 2.15 10.02
C VAL A 79 -2.82 1.24 9.03
N GLU A 80 -2.83 -0.09 9.20
CA GLU A 80 -3.76 -0.98 8.50
C GLU A 80 -5.20 -0.46 8.63
N SER A 81 -5.50 0.08 9.80
CA SER A 81 -6.75 0.72 10.18
C SER A 81 -6.99 2.07 9.50
N PHE A 82 -6.21 2.50 8.51
CA PHE A 82 -6.49 3.66 7.62
C PHE A 82 -6.48 3.28 6.14
N VAL A 83 -5.97 2.09 5.79
CA VAL A 83 -5.92 1.61 4.42
C VAL A 83 -7.22 0.87 4.12
N GLN A 84 -8.02 1.44 3.22
CA GLN A 84 -9.16 0.75 2.64
C GLN A 84 -8.66 -0.27 1.62
N LYS A 85 -9.26 -1.46 1.66
CA LYS A 85 -8.94 -2.56 0.75
C LYS A 85 -10.15 -2.87 -0.12
N LYS A 86 -9.94 -3.06 -1.42
CA LYS A 86 -10.97 -3.47 -2.38
C LYS A 86 -10.49 -4.68 -3.16
N VAL A 87 -11.32 -5.69 -3.29
CA VAL A 87 -11.07 -6.89 -4.09
C VAL A 87 -11.97 -6.88 -5.32
N ASP A 88 -11.38 -6.88 -6.51
CA ASP A 88 -12.08 -6.92 -7.80
C ASP A 88 -11.87 -8.30 -8.45
N PHE A 89 -12.95 -9.05 -8.68
CA PHE A 89 -12.90 -10.34 -9.35
C PHE A 89 -12.99 -10.18 -10.86
N LEU A 90 -12.14 -10.93 -11.57
CA LEU A 90 -11.89 -10.77 -12.99
C LEU A 90 -12.35 -11.99 -13.78
N GLU A 91 -12.97 -11.73 -14.93
CA GLU A 91 -13.28 -12.75 -15.92
C GLU A 91 -12.58 -12.45 -17.25
N THR A 92 -12.04 -13.49 -17.89
CA THR A 92 -11.42 -13.37 -19.21
C THR A 92 -12.48 -13.57 -20.28
N LYS A 93 -12.81 -12.53 -21.05
CA LYS A 93 -13.67 -12.68 -22.22
C LYS A 93 -12.89 -13.33 -23.37
N SER A 94 -13.42 -14.42 -23.90
CA SER A 94 -12.83 -15.24 -24.96
C SER A 94 -12.50 -14.48 -26.25
N THR A 95 -13.09 -13.29 -26.46
CA THR A 95 -12.99 -12.55 -27.72
C THR A 95 -12.01 -11.37 -27.71
N LEU A 96 -11.53 -10.90 -26.55
CA LEU A 96 -10.78 -9.64 -26.48
C LEU A 96 -9.50 -9.66 -25.65
N SER A 97 -9.13 -10.77 -25.00
CA SER A 97 -7.99 -10.85 -24.06
C SER A 97 -8.01 -9.77 -22.95
N SER A 98 -9.12 -9.05 -22.80
CA SER A 98 -9.30 -7.97 -21.84
C SER A 98 -10.05 -8.52 -20.62
N GLU A 99 -9.45 -8.41 -19.45
CA GLU A 99 -10.06 -8.76 -18.19
C GLU A 99 -11.18 -7.76 -17.84
N GLN A 100 -12.36 -8.27 -17.51
CA GLN A 100 -13.47 -7.45 -17.02
C GLN A 100 -13.71 -7.70 -15.53
N VAL A 101 -13.94 -6.63 -14.77
CA VAL A 101 -14.41 -6.74 -13.38
C VAL A 101 -15.87 -7.18 -13.39
N VAL A 102 -16.16 -8.35 -12.81
CA VAL A 102 -17.50 -8.93 -12.75
C VAL A 102 -18.12 -8.85 -11.36
N ALA A 103 -17.29 -8.76 -10.32
CA ALA A 103 -17.71 -8.52 -8.95
C ALA A 103 -16.66 -7.71 -8.20
N SER A 104 -17.10 -6.94 -7.20
CA SER A 104 -16.23 -6.20 -6.29
C SER A 104 -16.66 -6.44 -4.86
N SER A 105 -15.69 -6.53 -3.96
CA SER A 105 -15.88 -6.54 -2.52
C SER A 105 -15.05 -5.44 -1.89
N LEU A 106 -15.72 -4.50 -1.21
CA LEU A 106 -15.05 -3.46 -0.43
C LEU A 106 -14.92 -3.98 0.99
N LEU A 107 -13.68 -4.18 1.45
CA LEU A 107 -13.43 -4.72 2.77
C LEU A 107 -13.66 -3.63 3.83
N PRO A 108 -14.23 -3.99 4.99
CA PRO A 108 -14.50 -3.02 6.05
C PRO A 108 -13.22 -2.30 6.46
N TRP A 109 -13.29 -0.97 6.45
CA TRP A 109 -12.30 -0.13 7.08
C TRP A 109 -12.63 -0.02 8.57
N VAL A 110 -11.69 -0.36 9.45
CA VAL A 110 -11.83 -0.21 10.89
C VAL A 110 -11.11 1.06 11.30
N ASN A 111 -11.82 2.08 11.75
CA ASN A 111 -11.20 3.26 12.35
C ASN A 111 -10.71 2.91 13.77
N PRO A 112 -9.40 3.05 14.07
CA PRO A 112 -8.88 2.70 15.40
C PRO A 112 -9.24 3.74 16.46
N TYR A 113 -9.80 4.90 16.06
CA TYR A 113 -10.24 5.95 16.96
C TYR A 113 -11.76 5.90 17.12
N ILE A 114 -12.19 5.39 18.28
CA ILE A 114 -13.61 5.31 18.65
C ILE A 114 -14.17 6.73 18.84
N GLY A 115 -15.25 7.07 18.11
CA GLY A 115 -16.04 8.29 18.33
C GLY A 115 -15.58 9.56 17.58
N SER A 116 -14.54 9.50 16.75
CA SER A 116 -14.20 10.54 15.76
C SER A 116 -13.86 9.90 14.42
N ASP A 117 -13.71 10.69 13.35
CA ASP A 117 -13.25 10.18 12.04
C ASP A 117 -11.80 9.66 12.07
N GLY A 118 -11.11 9.82 13.21
CA GLY A 118 -9.74 9.37 13.42
C GLY A 118 -8.68 10.12 12.62
N PHE A 119 -9.13 11.00 11.72
CA PHE A 119 -8.33 11.53 10.64
C PHE A 119 -7.36 12.60 11.14
N GLU A 120 -7.82 13.55 11.95
CA GLU A 120 -6.96 14.59 12.55
C GLU A 120 -5.81 14.01 13.37
N ARG A 121 -6.09 12.94 14.13
CA ARG A 121 -5.07 12.25 14.93
C ARG A 121 -4.07 11.54 14.06
N PHE A 122 -4.53 10.89 12.99
CA PHE A 122 -3.67 10.25 12.00
C PHE A 122 -2.76 11.26 11.31
N ILE A 123 -3.31 12.40 10.87
CA ILE A 123 -2.54 13.47 10.22
C ILE A 123 -1.50 14.09 11.15
N GLY A 124 -1.89 14.48 12.38
CA GLY A 124 -0.95 15.04 13.36
C GLY A 124 0.15 14.05 13.74
N TYR A 125 -0.10 12.74 13.59
CA TYR A 125 0.93 11.71 13.73
C TYR A 125 1.86 11.65 12.51
N LEU A 126 1.31 11.65 11.28
CA LEU A 126 2.10 11.67 10.05
C LEU A 126 3.05 12.87 10.00
N GLU A 127 2.61 14.06 10.38
CA GLU A 127 3.46 15.27 10.41
C GLU A 127 4.69 15.11 11.31
N LYS A 128 4.57 14.37 12.41
CA LYS A 128 5.64 14.16 13.39
C LYS A 128 6.54 12.96 13.04
N LEU A 129 6.08 12.11 12.14
CA LEU A 129 6.79 10.89 11.75
C LEU A 129 8.16 11.19 11.11
N ASN A 130 9.16 10.39 11.51
CA ASN A 130 10.43 10.25 10.80
C ASN A 130 10.38 8.96 9.96
N PRO A 131 10.48 9.04 8.61
CA PRO A 131 10.40 7.87 7.74
C PRO A 131 11.43 6.79 8.03
N SER A 132 12.64 7.16 8.49
CA SER A 132 13.75 6.22 8.66
C SER A 132 13.50 5.20 9.77
N ASN A 133 12.70 5.57 10.78
CA ASN A 133 12.40 4.75 11.95
C ASN A 133 10.89 4.49 12.08
N SER A 134 10.16 4.62 10.97
CA SER A 134 8.72 4.48 10.97
C SER A 134 8.32 3.02 11.00
N GLN A 135 7.46 2.65 11.95
CA GLN A 135 6.78 1.36 11.86
C GLN A 135 5.74 1.33 10.73
N PHE A 136 5.30 2.48 10.21
CA PHE A 136 4.16 2.63 9.28
C PHE A 136 4.55 2.86 7.82
N LEU A 137 5.78 3.30 7.57
CA LEU A 137 6.32 3.44 6.23
C LEU A 137 7.37 2.38 6.04
N VAL A 138 7.48 1.89 4.81
CA VAL A 138 8.64 1.14 4.35
C VAL A 138 9.31 1.91 3.23
N LYS A 139 10.64 1.97 3.32
CA LYS A 139 11.49 2.47 2.25
C LYS A 139 11.85 1.28 1.36
N ILE A 140 11.52 1.38 0.07
CA ILE A 140 11.93 0.42 -0.95
C ILE A 140 13.02 1.10 -1.79
N ASP A 141 14.24 0.58 -1.71
CA ASP A 141 15.36 1.09 -2.50
C ASP A 141 15.12 0.90 -4.01
N PRO A 142 15.83 1.64 -4.88
CA PRO A 142 15.72 1.49 -6.34
C PRO A 142 15.84 0.04 -6.78
N TYR A 143 14.92 -0.42 -7.62
CA TYR A 143 14.85 -1.81 -8.11
C TYR A 143 14.68 -2.89 -7.03
N GLY A 144 14.48 -2.50 -5.77
CA GLY A 144 14.22 -3.38 -4.65
C GLY A 144 12.74 -3.73 -4.51
N TYR A 145 12.44 -4.52 -3.48
CA TYR A 145 11.09 -4.94 -3.17
C TYR A 145 10.81 -5.01 -1.67
N TYR A 146 9.53 -4.97 -1.31
CA TYR A 146 9.03 -5.25 0.04
C TYR A 146 7.95 -6.32 -0.04
N GLU A 147 8.15 -7.41 0.69
CA GLU A 147 7.24 -8.54 0.79
C GLU A 147 6.40 -8.48 2.06
N PHE A 148 5.15 -8.92 1.96
CA PHE A 148 4.20 -8.96 3.07
C PHE A 148 3.14 -10.03 2.85
N HIS A 149 2.44 -10.41 3.92
CA HIS A 149 1.35 -11.39 3.87
C HIS A 149 0.05 -10.76 4.34
N ASP A 150 -0.92 -10.66 3.44
CA ASP A 150 -2.24 -10.13 3.81
C ASP A 150 -3.27 -11.25 3.91
N PHE A 151 -4.20 -11.02 4.83
CA PHE A 151 -5.34 -11.89 5.09
C PHE A 151 -6.60 -11.07 5.01
N PHE A 152 -7.57 -11.53 4.23
CA PHE A 152 -8.86 -10.87 4.15
C PHE A 152 -10.00 -11.88 4.03
N THR A 153 -11.16 -11.45 4.53
CA THR A 153 -12.39 -12.23 4.51
C THR A 153 -13.33 -11.67 3.46
N ILE A 154 -13.78 -12.52 2.54
CA ILE A 154 -14.68 -12.18 1.44
C ILE A 154 -15.87 -13.12 1.43
N ASP A 155 -16.99 -12.67 0.88
CA ASP A 155 -18.24 -13.42 0.81
C ASP A 155 -18.64 -13.84 -0.61
N LYS A 156 -17.76 -13.60 -1.57
CA LYS A 156 -17.96 -13.81 -3.01
C LYS A 156 -16.69 -14.33 -3.67
N GLY A 157 -16.81 -14.90 -4.86
CA GLY A 157 -15.68 -15.30 -5.70
C GLY A 157 -15.17 -16.71 -5.44
N TYR A 158 -15.74 -17.38 -4.43
CA TYR A 158 -15.49 -18.77 -4.10
C TYR A 158 -16.80 -19.44 -3.70
N LYS A 159 -16.88 -20.74 -3.93
CA LYS A 159 -17.97 -21.60 -3.48
C LYS A 159 -17.43 -22.88 -2.87
N LEU A 160 -18.24 -23.52 -2.04
CA LEU A 160 -17.93 -24.85 -1.56
C LEU A 160 -18.19 -25.90 -2.65
N PRO A 161 -17.41 -26.99 -2.72
CA PRO A 161 -17.74 -28.15 -3.54
C PRO A 161 -19.10 -28.74 -3.17
N GLU A 162 -19.76 -29.38 -4.13
CA GLU A 162 -21.00 -30.12 -3.87
C GLU A 162 -20.78 -31.23 -2.83
N GLY A 163 -21.75 -31.42 -1.92
CA GLY A 163 -21.66 -32.42 -0.85
C GLY A 163 -20.85 -32.02 0.38
N PHE A 164 -20.33 -30.79 0.43
CA PHE A 164 -19.62 -30.28 1.61
C PHE A 164 -20.58 -30.05 2.78
N SER A 165 -20.39 -30.80 3.88
CA SER A 165 -21.34 -30.85 5.00
C SER A 165 -20.79 -30.32 6.33
N LYS A 166 -19.47 -30.11 6.45
CA LYS A 166 -18.84 -29.65 7.70
C LYS A 166 -17.93 -28.45 7.44
N LEU A 167 -18.37 -27.28 7.90
CA LEU A 167 -17.50 -26.12 8.02
C LEU A 167 -16.57 -26.30 9.23
N PRO A 168 -15.29 -25.93 9.12
CA PRO A 168 -14.36 -26.03 10.23
C PRO A 168 -14.79 -25.07 11.35
N SER A 169 -14.59 -25.50 12.59
CA SER A 169 -14.88 -24.70 13.78
C SER A 169 -13.74 -23.76 14.13
N LYS A 170 -12.55 -23.94 13.54
CA LYS A 170 -11.39 -23.07 13.73
C LYS A 170 -10.94 -22.44 12.43
N GLU A 171 -10.36 -21.25 12.57
CA GLU A 171 -9.76 -20.52 11.45
C GLU A 171 -8.59 -21.31 10.86
N TRP A 172 -8.60 -21.51 9.54
CA TRP A 172 -7.54 -22.18 8.77
C TRP A 172 -7.33 -23.69 8.98
N GLU A 173 -8.33 -24.41 9.47
CA GLU A 173 -8.26 -25.88 9.41
C GLU A 173 -8.35 -26.36 7.95
N ASP A 174 -7.47 -27.30 7.59
CA ASP A 174 -7.53 -28.01 6.32
C ASP A 174 -8.81 -28.85 6.30
N VAL A 175 -9.82 -28.35 5.61
CA VAL A 175 -11.11 -29.03 5.47
C VAL A 175 -11.10 -29.93 4.25
N PRO A 176 -11.72 -31.13 4.29
CA PRO A 176 -11.97 -31.89 3.08
C PRO A 176 -12.90 -31.11 2.14
N GLY A 177 -12.30 -30.43 1.16
CA GLY A 177 -12.97 -29.61 0.15
C GLY A 177 -12.32 -28.24 0.04
N ILE A 178 -11.39 -28.11 -0.92
CA ILE A 178 -10.77 -26.83 -1.26
C ILE A 178 -11.86 -25.92 -1.86
N PRO A 179 -12.07 -24.70 -1.35
CA PRO A 179 -13.00 -23.75 -1.96
C PRO A 179 -12.71 -23.60 -3.45
N ILE A 180 -13.76 -23.70 -4.27
CA ILE A 180 -13.64 -23.61 -5.72
C ILE A 180 -13.80 -22.15 -6.10
N ALA A 181 -12.81 -21.60 -6.81
CA ALA A 181 -12.90 -20.24 -7.32
C ALA A 181 -14.00 -20.12 -8.39
N GLU A 182 -14.82 -19.08 -8.27
CA GLU A 182 -15.88 -18.77 -9.24
C GLU A 182 -15.35 -17.94 -10.42
N GLN A 183 -14.21 -17.27 -10.23
CA GLN A 183 -13.52 -16.49 -11.25
C GLN A 183 -12.06 -16.93 -11.37
N SER A 184 -11.46 -16.75 -12.54
CA SER A 184 -10.08 -17.19 -12.81
C SER A 184 -9.02 -16.35 -12.09
N ALA A 185 -9.34 -15.09 -11.76
CA ALA A 185 -8.41 -14.18 -11.10
C ALA A 185 -9.14 -13.11 -10.30
N PHE A 186 -8.40 -12.41 -9.45
CA PHE A 186 -8.84 -11.20 -8.76
C PHE A 186 -7.71 -10.18 -8.65
N ARG A 187 -8.04 -8.93 -8.34
CA ARG A 187 -7.09 -7.86 -7.99
C ARG A 187 -7.39 -7.33 -6.61
N VAL A 188 -6.35 -6.89 -5.92
CA VAL A 188 -6.48 -6.18 -4.64
C VAL A 188 -5.99 -4.75 -4.83
N GLU A 189 -6.81 -3.79 -4.42
CA GLU A 189 -6.44 -2.38 -4.36
C GLU A 189 -6.34 -1.95 -2.90
N TYR A 190 -5.22 -1.33 -2.57
CA TYR A 190 -5.00 -0.63 -1.32
C TYR A 190 -5.15 0.87 -1.57
N SER A 191 -5.99 1.53 -0.78
CA SER A 191 -6.21 2.96 -0.85
C SER A 191 -6.14 3.61 0.53
N LEU A 192 -5.40 4.70 0.63
CA LEU A 192 -5.33 5.56 1.80
C LEU A 192 -5.45 7.00 1.32
N THR A 193 -6.56 7.63 1.67
CA THR A 193 -6.76 9.06 1.41
C THR A 193 -6.12 9.85 2.52
N VAL A 194 -5.09 10.64 2.21
CA VAL A 194 -4.37 11.52 3.17
C VAL A 194 -4.94 12.96 3.14
N LYS A 195 -6.07 13.18 2.47
CA LYS A 195 -6.74 14.48 2.38
C LYS A 195 -7.74 14.72 3.52
N ASN A 196 -7.57 15.83 4.23
CA ASN A 196 -8.62 16.37 5.08
C ASN A 196 -9.78 16.83 4.19
N LYS A 197 -11.02 16.41 4.49
CA LYS A 197 -12.22 16.84 3.76
C LYS A 197 -12.44 18.37 3.85
N THR A 198 -11.76 19.08 4.75
CA THR A 198 -11.97 20.52 4.98
C THR A 198 -10.71 21.40 5.09
N SER A 199 -9.46 20.91 4.93
CA SER A 199 -8.28 21.83 4.94
C SER A 199 -6.97 21.35 4.29
N ASN A 200 -6.42 22.31 3.53
CA ASN A 200 -5.05 22.58 3.04
C ASN A 200 -4.27 21.61 2.13
N SER A 201 -4.11 22.05 0.87
CA SER A 201 -3.13 21.53 -0.12
C SER A 201 -1.65 21.61 0.31
N GLU A 202 -1.36 22.23 1.46
CA GLU A 202 -0.01 22.46 1.98
C GLU A 202 0.57 21.26 2.73
N LEU A 203 -0.25 20.51 3.47
CA LEU A 203 0.20 19.35 4.25
C LEU A 203 0.92 18.31 3.38
N LEU A 204 0.33 17.98 2.23
CA LEU A 204 0.89 16.99 1.30
C LEU A 204 2.22 17.45 0.73
N LYS A 205 2.31 18.72 0.35
CA LYS A 205 3.56 19.34 -0.12
C LYS A 205 4.61 19.33 0.98
N ASP A 206 4.20 19.54 2.23
CA ASP A 206 5.08 19.53 3.40
C ASP A 206 5.61 18.14 3.72
N LEU A 207 4.77 17.12 3.70
CA LEU A 207 5.19 15.72 3.87
C LEU A 207 6.13 15.29 2.75
N GLN A 208 5.79 15.57 1.49
CA GLN A 208 6.65 15.30 0.34
C GLN A 208 7.98 16.05 0.45
N ARG A 209 7.98 17.32 0.86
CA ARG A 209 9.21 18.12 1.04
C ARG A 209 10.06 17.56 2.17
N LYS A 210 9.46 17.30 3.33
CA LYS A 210 10.12 16.80 4.54
C LYS A 210 10.78 15.45 4.30
N TRP A 211 10.14 14.57 3.54
CA TRP A 211 10.59 13.19 3.36
C TRP A 211 11.42 12.95 2.09
N ARG A 212 11.56 13.96 1.22
CA ARG A 212 12.29 13.87 -0.05
C ARG A 212 13.73 13.37 0.11
N SER A 213 14.39 13.66 1.22
CA SER A 213 15.75 13.18 1.53
C SER A 213 15.82 11.68 1.80
N HIS A 214 14.70 11.04 2.12
CA HIS A 214 14.61 9.61 2.41
C HIS A 214 14.08 8.79 1.23
N GLY A 215 13.26 9.41 0.39
CA GLY A 215 12.65 8.80 -0.79
C GLY A 215 11.43 9.57 -1.25
N TYR A 216 10.80 9.11 -2.34
CA TYR A 216 9.56 9.70 -2.84
C TYR A 216 8.37 9.02 -2.17
N LEU A 217 7.53 9.82 -1.54
CA LEU A 217 6.30 9.35 -0.94
C LEU A 217 5.31 9.05 -2.07
N VAL A 218 4.88 7.79 -2.15
CA VAL A 218 3.97 7.35 -3.20
C VAL A 218 2.57 7.91 -2.93
N LEU A 219 2.22 8.98 -3.62
CA LEU A 219 0.89 9.59 -3.61
C LEU A 219 0.52 10.01 -5.03
N ASP A 220 -0.76 9.97 -5.36
CA ASP A 220 -1.30 10.54 -6.59
C ASP A 220 -1.43 12.06 -6.50
N ASP A 221 -1.85 12.70 -7.60
CA ASP A 221 -2.06 14.15 -7.67
C ASP A 221 -3.15 14.66 -6.70
N SER A 222 -4.00 13.76 -6.19
CA SER A 222 -5.00 14.06 -5.18
C SER A 222 -4.46 13.92 -3.75
N GLY A 223 -3.26 13.39 -3.56
CA GLY A 223 -2.69 13.10 -2.24
C GLY A 223 -3.14 11.76 -1.67
N ASP A 224 -3.66 10.87 -2.50
CA ASP A 224 -4.08 9.54 -2.10
C ASP A 224 -2.95 8.55 -2.42
N PHE A 225 -2.63 7.68 -1.48
CA PHE A 225 -1.90 6.47 -1.78
C PHE A 225 -2.90 5.47 -2.35
N ARG A 226 -2.78 5.13 -3.63
CA ARG A 226 -3.60 4.08 -4.25
C ARG A 226 -2.71 3.17 -5.08
N VAL A 227 -2.71 1.88 -4.74
CA VAL A 227 -1.96 0.87 -5.48
C VAL A 227 -2.84 -0.33 -5.71
N ARG A 228 -2.93 -0.74 -6.98
CA ARG A 228 -3.70 -1.90 -7.41
C ARG A 228 -2.75 -2.99 -7.85
N SER A 229 -3.02 -4.22 -7.43
CA SER A 229 -2.24 -5.37 -7.83
C SER A 229 -2.41 -5.70 -9.31
N GLU A 230 -1.41 -6.34 -9.89
CA GLU A 230 -1.60 -7.20 -11.04
C GLU A 230 -2.65 -8.30 -10.74
N PRO A 231 -3.27 -8.89 -11.77
CA PRO A 231 -4.17 -10.03 -11.61
C PRO A 231 -3.51 -11.17 -10.83
N ILE A 232 -4.17 -11.62 -9.77
CA ILE A 232 -3.78 -12.75 -8.95
C ILE A 232 -4.61 -13.93 -9.41
N VAL A 233 -3.96 -14.96 -9.93
CA VAL A 233 -4.62 -16.17 -10.43
C VAL A 233 -5.18 -16.97 -9.26
N ASN A 234 -6.46 -17.33 -9.37
CA ASN A 234 -7.08 -18.33 -8.51
C ASN A 234 -6.65 -19.72 -9.01
N LYS A 235 -5.95 -20.47 -8.16
CA LYS A 235 -5.51 -21.84 -8.44
C LYS A 235 -6.39 -22.85 -7.73
#